data_AF-A0A5J4WND3-F1
#
_entry.id   AF-A0A5J4WND3-F1
#
_cell.length_a   1.000
_cell.length_b   1.000
_cell.length_c   1.000
_cell.angle_alpha   90.00
_cell.angle_beta   90.00
_cell.angle_gamma   90.00
#
_symmetry.space_group_name_H-M   'P 1'
#
loop_
_entity.id
_entity.type
_entity.pdbx_description
1 polymer ?
#
loop_
_entity_poly.entity_id
_entity_poly.type
_entity_poly.pdbx_seq_one_letter_code
_entity_poly.pdbx_strand_id
1 'polypeptide(L)'
;MLADMEEHPHTSKVRIPNFTAVPELRVVAAAPNNQGLVVSYQCMCFRSRHFRKLTKKVQNRGTIKTGLNSSLPNESHVQSPLEIAYLPYEIKSDGSLFIDIIGDEVEWSKFINMKDFPLIKQGQDVNSTFFRLIPENILKTLEISKGNDVDVSKCQLIYDSIDLEDYALYGLTAYVRDGVDIAPSIAYAIEALPEVVKHIPSPGAEPTDLFPTRGCNGSWEQYLFGFELDGVVSSKCISNAGSKMPGYTGPNPRSTMPAKPTKCDDDETEIVKHLVGYMFGFLKVEGLSCEDMKKYITRVGPISGSLNQYDEKGITEEAAGIFYGWEKNDDGKESWIYAKQYIDLSGLYPVYKYTEAKAPFLSSGATSSLFKFGYVVFLDCKNPLATTPTTVCPCPTNATELVNDPRYGTICKEEVEPELQICTAYNTPLDCACSKSSTGLYPQATCEKEKLCHDLSDKTEIQCPCIDGDERAFCITCTAKDTPSSECKCPKDDEGDYSKEKCKADKPSFDKESTGSVRVTLGMIAAAVVFPALVLLV
;
A
#
# COMPACT_ATOMS: atom_id res chain seq x y z
N MET A 1 -73.35 -8.84 -4.34
CA MET A 1 -73.12 -9.88 -3.33
C MET A 1 -72.16 -9.30 -2.30
N LEU A 2 -72.73 -8.64 -1.30
CA LEU A 2 -72.08 -8.13 -0.10
C LEU A 2 -72.45 -9.11 1.01
N ALA A 3 -71.48 -9.57 1.78
CA ALA A 3 -71.72 -10.31 3.01
C ALA A 3 -70.73 -9.83 4.07
N ASP A 4 -71.31 -9.25 5.10
CA ASP A 4 -70.74 -8.83 6.37
C ASP A 4 -70.14 -10.02 7.13
N MET A 5 -69.08 -9.78 7.90
CA MET A 5 -68.76 -10.59 9.08
C MET A 5 -68.29 -9.69 10.23
N GLU A 6 -69.08 -9.77 11.30
CA GLU A 6 -68.99 -9.09 12.59
C GLU A 6 -67.75 -9.46 13.42
N GLU A 7 -67.39 -8.50 14.28
CA GLU A 7 -66.46 -8.56 15.40
C GLU A 7 -66.97 -9.43 16.56
N HIS A 8 -66.07 -10.11 17.28
CA HIS A 8 -66.20 -10.37 18.72
C HIS A 8 -64.83 -10.39 19.43
N PRO A 9 -64.68 -9.79 20.62
CA PRO A 9 -63.43 -9.73 21.36
C PRO A 9 -63.35 -10.80 22.48
N HIS A 10 -62.17 -11.39 22.67
CA HIS A 10 -61.86 -12.19 23.86
C HIS A 10 -60.69 -11.57 24.63
N THR A 11 -61.01 -10.97 25.77
CA THR A 11 -60.05 -10.58 26.82
C THR A 11 -59.88 -11.74 27.82
N SER A 12 -58.68 -12.30 27.93
CA SER A 12 -58.30 -13.19 29.04
C SER A 12 -57.29 -12.49 29.95
N LYS A 13 -57.74 -12.16 31.17
CA LYS A 13 -56.93 -11.67 32.29
C LYS A 13 -56.18 -12.83 32.94
N VAL A 14 -54.85 -12.80 32.93
CA VAL A 14 -54.01 -13.73 33.71
C VAL A 14 -53.54 -13.02 34.99
N ARG A 15 -53.84 -13.63 36.14
CA ARG A 15 -53.41 -13.21 37.49
C ARG A 15 -51.95 -13.59 37.71
N ILE A 16 -51.13 -12.63 38.12
CA ILE A 16 -49.75 -12.83 38.63
C ILE A 16 -49.83 -12.90 40.17
N PRO A 17 -49.24 -13.91 40.85
CA PRO A 17 -49.06 -13.86 42.29
C PRO A 17 -47.77 -13.12 42.68
N ASN A 18 -47.93 -12.23 43.67
CA ASN A 18 -46.84 -11.56 44.39
C ASN A 18 -45.98 -12.58 45.15
N PHE A 19 -44.65 -12.48 45.01
CA PHE A 19 -43.70 -13.09 45.93
C PHE A 19 -43.00 -12.03 46.78
N THR A 20 -43.03 -12.29 48.08
CA THR A 20 -42.52 -11.50 49.19
C THR A 20 -40.99 -11.55 49.28
N ALA A 21 -40.43 -10.47 49.81
CA ALA A 21 -38.99 -10.19 49.94
C ALA A 21 -38.27 -10.96 51.06
N VAL A 22 -36.95 -10.70 51.13
CA VAL A 22 -35.97 -10.81 52.26
C VAL A 22 -34.98 -12.02 52.16
N PRO A 23 -33.68 -11.93 52.58
CA PRO A 23 -32.80 -10.79 52.89
C PRO A 23 -31.45 -10.75 52.14
N GLU A 24 -30.78 -9.61 52.34
CA GLU A 24 -29.37 -9.28 52.07
C GLU A 24 -28.35 -10.39 52.39
N LEU A 25 -27.41 -10.62 51.46
CA LEU A 25 -26.13 -11.26 51.75
C LEU A 25 -25.00 -10.23 51.65
N ARG A 26 -24.39 -9.93 52.79
CA ARG A 26 -23.11 -9.21 52.89
C ARG A 26 -21.99 -10.13 52.40
N VAL A 27 -21.29 -9.73 51.34
CA VAL A 27 -20.00 -10.34 50.97
C VAL A 27 -18.88 -9.45 51.52
N VAL A 28 -18.17 -10.00 52.49
CA VAL A 28 -16.95 -9.42 53.07
C VAL A 28 -15.80 -9.68 52.09
N ALA A 29 -15.12 -8.60 51.68
CA ALA A 29 -13.89 -8.67 50.90
C ALA A 29 -12.72 -9.12 51.78
N ALA A 30 -11.98 -10.14 51.33
CA ALA A 30 -10.67 -10.49 51.85
C ALA A 30 -9.69 -10.56 50.68
N ALA A 31 -8.68 -9.69 50.72
CA ALA A 31 -7.53 -9.72 49.83
C ALA A 31 -6.57 -10.86 50.22
N PRO A 32 -5.76 -11.35 49.26
CA PRO A 32 -4.36 -11.59 49.60
C PRO A 32 -3.38 -11.00 48.57
N ASN A 33 -2.24 -10.62 49.15
CA ASN A 33 -1.05 -10.05 48.54
C ASN A 33 -0.31 -10.98 47.54
N ASN A 34 0.32 -10.33 46.57
CA ASN A 34 1.59 -10.63 45.89
C ASN A 34 2.21 -12.02 46.08
N GLN A 35 2.29 -12.79 44.98
CA GLN A 35 3.50 -13.54 44.60
C GLN A 35 3.64 -13.56 43.07
N GLY A 36 4.87 -13.35 42.59
CA GLY A 36 5.21 -13.07 41.20
C GLY A 36 4.80 -14.15 40.20
N LEU A 37 4.20 -13.72 39.10
CA LEU A 37 3.98 -14.55 37.91
C LEU A 37 5.15 -14.34 36.94
N VAL A 38 5.91 -15.42 36.71
CA VAL A 38 6.69 -15.58 35.48
C VAL A 38 5.68 -15.92 34.38
N VAL A 39 5.46 -14.97 33.46
CA VAL A 39 4.59 -15.15 32.30
C VAL A 39 5.34 -15.98 31.26
N SER A 40 4.95 -17.24 31.14
CA SER A 40 5.24 -18.07 29.97
C SER A 40 4.31 -17.59 28.85
N TYR A 41 4.87 -16.98 27.80
CA TYR A 41 4.12 -16.58 26.61
C TYR A 41 3.69 -17.83 25.85
N GLN A 42 2.42 -18.19 25.97
CA GLN A 42 1.74 -19.08 25.04
C GLN A 42 0.77 -18.19 24.26
N CYS A 43 1.23 -17.64 23.14
CA CYS A 43 0.38 -16.89 22.21
C CYS A 43 -0.48 -17.89 21.43
N MET A 44 -1.51 -18.45 22.08
CA MET A 44 -2.64 -18.95 21.30
C MET A 44 -3.39 -17.72 20.81
N CYS A 45 -3.31 -17.43 19.51
CA CYS A 45 -4.23 -16.50 18.83
C CYS A 45 -5.67 -17.04 18.92
N PHE A 46 -6.30 -16.87 20.08
CA PHE A 46 -7.72 -17.15 20.28
C PHE A 46 -8.55 -16.09 19.54
N ARG A 47 -8.82 -16.31 18.25
CA ARG A 47 -9.86 -15.61 17.48
C ARG A 47 -11.26 -16.14 17.85
N SER A 48 -11.70 -16.00 19.10
CA SER A 48 -13.10 -16.27 19.45
C SER A 48 -13.60 -15.35 20.57
N ARG A 49 -14.58 -14.49 20.25
CA ARG A 49 -15.32 -13.65 21.21
C ARG A 49 -16.41 -14.43 21.98
N HIS A 50 -16.50 -15.75 21.86
CA HIS A 50 -17.44 -16.57 22.63
C HIS A 50 -16.79 -17.87 23.11
N PHE A 51 -16.47 -17.98 24.41
CA PHE A 51 -16.93 -19.09 25.28
C PHE A 51 -16.53 -18.93 26.77
N ARG A 52 -17.43 -19.39 27.64
CA ARG A 52 -17.34 -19.41 29.12
C ARG A 52 -16.37 -20.48 29.63
N LYS A 53 -15.68 -20.13 30.72
CA LYS A 53 -14.99 -20.96 31.74
C LYS A 53 -15.13 -22.49 31.61
N LEU A 54 -14.00 -23.17 31.40
CA LEU A 54 -13.73 -24.52 31.92
C LEU A 54 -12.20 -24.71 32.06
N THR A 55 -11.66 -24.43 33.25
CA THR A 55 -10.27 -24.79 33.61
C THR A 55 -10.25 -26.16 34.29
N LYS A 56 -9.57 -27.15 33.69
CA LYS A 56 -9.22 -28.42 34.34
C LYS A 56 -7.70 -28.45 34.60
N LYS A 57 -7.34 -28.71 35.86
CA LYS A 57 -5.97 -28.90 36.38
C LYS A 57 -5.27 -30.05 35.66
N VAL A 58 -4.01 -29.83 35.24
CA VAL A 58 -3.02 -30.90 35.05
C VAL A 58 -1.75 -30.51 35.81
N GLN A 59 -1.18 -31.50 36.49
CA GLN A 59 -0.21 -31.37 37.58
C GLN A 59 1.16 -31.92 37.14
N ASN A 60 2.20 -31.18 37.49
CA ASN A 60 3.65 -31.44 37.40
C ASN A 60 4.16 -32.87 37.13
N ARG A 61 5.06 -32.97 36.13
CA ARG A 61 6.28 -33.81 36.07
C ARG A 61 7.23 -33.11 35.08
N GLY A 62 8.55 -33.05 35.19
CA GLY A 62 9.57 -33.52 36.12
C GLY A 62 10.90 -33.14 35.45
N THR A 63 11.85 -32.60 36.20
CA THR A 63 13.10 -32.01 35.70
C THR A 63 14.06 -33.08 35.18
N ILE A 64 14.46 -33.02 33.90
CA ILE A 64 15.58 -33.79 33.36
C ILE A 64 16.65 -32.80 32.89
N LYS A 65 17.82 -32.83 33.55
CA LYS A 65 19.05 -32.22 33.05
C LYS A 65 19.67 -33.15 32.02
N THR A 66 19.95 -32.65 30.83
CA THR A 66 21.06 -33.13 30.00
C THR A 66 21.79 -31.93 29.43
N GLY A 67 23.11 -31.94 29.55
CA GLY A 67 23.99 -31.03 28.84
C GLY A 67 24.49 -31.71 27.57
N LEU A 68 24.49 -30.97 26.46
CA LEU A 68 25.38 -31.20 25.32
C LEU A 68 25.42 -29.93 24.47
N ASN A 69 26.66 -29.55 24.13
CA ASN A 69 27.03 -28.36 23.38
C ASN A 69 26.52 -28.36 21.93
N SER A 70 26.54 -27.15 21.35
CA SER A 70 26.54 -26.80 19.92
C SER A 70 25.19 -26.47 19.27
N SER A 71 24.82 -25.21 19.36
CA SER A 71 24.45 -24.37 18.21
C SER A 71 24.42 -22.92 18.70
N LEU A 72 24.93 -22.01 17.88
CA LEU A 72 24.77 -20.57 18.10
C LEU A 72 23.27 -20.30 18.29
N PRO A 73 22.85 -19.49 19.29
CA PRO A 73 21.46 -19.07 19.35
C PRO A 73 21.20 -18.26 18.08
N ASN A 74 20.34 -18.78 17.20
CA ASN A 74 19.77 -18.00 16.12
C ASN A 74 19.05 -16.83 16.80
N GLU A 75 19.51 -15.59 16.60
CA GLU A 75 18.80 -14.43 17.12
C GLU A 75 17.41 -14.43 16.50
N SER A 76 16.36 -14.46 17.33
CA SER A 76 14.98 -14.43 16.84
C SER A 76 14.74 -13.14 16.07
N HIS A 77 14.38 -13.24 14.79
CA HIS A 77 14.12 -12.07 13.95
C HIS A 77 13.00 -11.23 14.58
N VAL A 78 13.30 -9.97 14.89
CA VAL A 78 12.31 -9.02 15.40
C VAL A 78 11.70 -8.30 14.20
N GLN A 79 10.45 -8.63 13.88
CA GLN A 79 9.74 -8.02 12.75
C GLN A 79 9.79 -6.50 12.82
N SER A 80 10.33 -5.89 11.76
CA SER A 80 10.35 -4.43 11.61
C SER A 80 8.92 -3.91 11.43
N PRO A 81 8.58 -2.70 11.93
CA PRO A 81 7.28 -2.09 11.67
C PRO A 81 6.94 -1.92 10.18
N LEU A 82 7.95 -1.97 9.31
CA LEU A 82 7.82 -1.82 7.87
C LEU A 82 7.79 -3.16 7.11
N GLU A 83 7.77 -4.28 7.82
CA GLU A 83 7.73 -5.61 7.24
C GLU A 83 6.34 -6.21 7.31
N ILE A 84 5.92 -6.82 6.20
CA ILE A 84 4.75 -7.70 6.13
C ILE A 84 5.26 -9.12 6.29
N ALA A 85 4.77 -9.80 7.31
CA ALA A 85 4.98 -11.23 7.49
C ALA A 85 3.97 -12.00 6.61
N TYR A 86 4.38 -13.11 6.00
CA TYR A 86 3.48 -13.98 5.25
C TYR A 86 3.93 -15.43 5.33
N LEU A 87 3.00 -16.36 5.09
CA LEU A 87 3.27 -17.80 5.15
C LEU A 87 3.91 -18.25 3.83
N PRO A 88 5.16 -18.72 3.83
CA PRO A 88 5.79 -19.26 2.64
C PRO A 88 5.23 -20.65 2.32
N TYR A 89 5.09 -20.92 1.02
CA TYR A 89 4.74 -22.24 0.54
C TYR A 89 5.50 -22.56 -0.75
N GLU A 90 5.51 -23.85 -1.06
CA GLU A 90 6.06 -24.40 -2.29
C GLU A 90 5.00 -25.30 -2.94
N ILE A 91 4.78 -25.12 -4.24
CA ILE A 91 3.95 -26.02 -5.03
C ILE A 91 4.88 -27.03 -5.71
N LYS A 92 4.67 -28.32 -5.44
CA LYS A 92 5.43 -29.40 -6.09
C LYS A 92 4.93 -29.65 -7.51
N SER A 93 5.72 -30.39 -8.29
CA SER A 93 5.40 -30.70 -9.69
C SER A 93 4.12 -31.53 -9.86
N ASP A 94 3.67 -32.23 -8.82
CA ASP A 94 2.40 -32.96 -8.78
C ASP A 94 1.20 -32.08 -8.39
N GLY A 95 1.42 -30.79 -8.16
CA GLY A 95 0.40 -29.81 -7.76
C GLY A 95 0.11 -29.77 -6.26
N SER A 96 0.79 -30.58 -5.45
CA SER A 96 0.62 -30.53 -3.99
C SER A 96 1.27 -29.29 -3.37
N LEU A 97 0.62 -28.75 -2.34
CA LEU A 97 1.07 -27.56 -1.63
C LEU A 97 1.80 -27.96 -0.35
N PHE A 98 3.02 -27.45 -0.16
CA PHE A 98 3.81 -27.64 1.05
C PHE A 98 4.05 -26.30 1.72
N ILE A 99 3.66 -26.20 2.97
CA ILE A 99 3.86 -25.00 3.78
C ILE A 99 5.00 -25.30 4.75
N ASP A 100 6.01 -24.45 4.70
CA ASP A 100 7.22 -24.62 5.48
C ASP A 100 7.00 -23.97 6.86
N ILE A 101 6.74 -24.79 7.88
CA ILE A 101 6.43 -24.37 9.24
C ILE A 101 7.55 -24.89 10.15
N ILE A 102 8.76 -24.35 10.00
CA ILE A 102 9.90 -24.71 10.85
C ILE A 102 9.97 -23.75 12.05
N GLY A 103 9.77 -24.26 13.28
CA GLY A 103 10.14 -23.53 14.51
C GLY A 103 8.98 -22.99 15.35
N ASP A 104 9.20 -21.94 16.14
CA ASP A 104 8.17 -21.19 16.88
C ASP A 104 7.46 -20.16 15.96
N GLU A 105 6.26 -19.66 16.31
CA GLU A 105 5.35 -18.86 15.44
C GLU A 105 5.99 -17.70 14.64
N VAL A 106 7.09 -17.10 15.13
CA VAL A 106 7.79 -15.97 14.47
C VAL A 106 8.77 -16.46 13.38
N GLU A 107 9.26 -17.70 13.46
CA GLU A 107 10.21 -18.29 12.49
C GLU A 107 9.54 -18.79 11.21
N TRP A 108 8.20 -18.87 11.17
CA TRP A 108 7.46 -19.40 10.01
C TRP A 108 7.21 -18.38 8.91
N SER A 109 7.39 -17.10 9.21
CA SER A 109 7.05 -16.05 8.27
C SER A 109 8.25 -15.68 7.42
N LYS A 110 8.01 -15.50 6.12
CA LYS A 110 8.88 -14.64 5.32
C LYS A 110 8.45 -13.21 5.49
N PHE A 111 9.39 -12.30 5.31
CA PHE A 111 9.17 -10.87 5.48
C PHE A 111 9.42 -10.16 4.15
N ILE A 112 8.50 -9.28 3.78
CA ILE A 112 8.68 -8.34 2.67
C ILE A 112 8.63 -6.92 3.20
N ASN A 113 9.50 -6.05 2.70
CA ASN A 113 9.54 -4.68 3.15
C ASN A 113 8.52 -3.84 2.37
N MET A 114 7.68 -3.11 3.08
CA MET A 114 6.66 -2.25 2.47
C MET A 114 7.25 -1.15 1.57
N LYS A 115 8.54 -0.80 1.74
CA LYS A 115 9.21 0.20 0.90
C LYS A 115 9.45 -0.30 -0.52
N ASP A 116 9.41 -1.61 -0.72
CA ASP A 116 9.59 -2.25 -2.03
C ASP A 116 8.37 -2.03 -2.95
N PHE A 117 7.24 -1.58 -2.39
CA PHE A 117 6.02 -1.33 -3.12
C PHE A 117 5.94 0.15 -3.56
N PRO A 118 5.59 0.45 -4.82
CA PRO A 118 5.39 1.81 -5.28
C PRO A 118 4.18 2.46 -4.58
N LEU A 119 4.08 3.79 -4.65
CA LEU A 119 2.87 4.49 -4.23
C LEU A 119 1.69 4.08 -5.12
N ILE A 120 0.54 3.78 -4.50
CA ILE A 120 -0.69 3.45 -5.21
C ILE A 120 -1.21 4.67 -5.98
N LYS A 121 -1.11 5.86 -5.39
CA LYS A 121 -1.48 7.13 -6.01
C LYS A 121 -0.23 7.97 -6.22
N GLN A 122 0.17 8.13 -7.48
CA GLN A 122 1.33 8.95 -7.82
C GLN A 122 1.14 10.40 -7.33
N GLY A 123 2.16 10.94 -6.67
CA GLY A 123 2.13 12.28 -6.09
C GLY A 123 1.37 12.41 -4.76
N GLN A 124 0.82 11.33 -4.20
CA GLN A 124 0.23 11.32 -2.86
C GLN A 124 0.95 10.33 -1.94
N ASP A 125 1.50 10.84 -0.85
CA ASP A 125 2.23 10.08 0.15
C ASP A 125 1.76 10.38 1.58
N VAL A 126 2.54 9.96 2.57
CA VAL A 126 2.25 10.11 4.00
C VAL A 126 2.15 11.58 4.47
N ASN A 127 2.71 12.53 3.71
CA ASN A 127 2.66 13.95 4.03
C ASN A 127 1.40 14.64 3.49
N SER A 128 0.57 13.92 2.72
CA SER A 128 -0.69 14.45 2.22
C SER A 128 -1.63 14.78 3.39
N THR A 129 -2.24 15.96 3.37
CA THR A 129 -3.29 16.35 4.34
C THR A 129 -4.56 15.52 4.19
N PHE A 130 -4.71 14.85 3.06
CA PHE A 130 -5.83 13.99 2.75
C PHE A 130 -5.36 12.84 1.87
N PHE A 131 -5.83 11.63 2.19
CA PHE A 131 -5.60 10.46 1.38
C PHE A 131 -6.79 9.52 1.49
N ARG A 132 -7.27 9.01 0.35
CA ARG A 132 -8.31 7.97 0.35
C ARG A 132 -8.13 7.03 -0.82
N LEU A 133 -8.25 5.74 -0.60
CA LEU A 133 -8.25 4.74 -1.67
C LEU A 133 -9.63 4.59 -2.30
N ILE A 134 -10.69 4.59 -1.48
CA ILE A 134 -12.07 4.45 -1.90
C ILE A 134 -12.72 5.84 -1.93
N PRO A 135 -13.30 6.31 -3.05
CA PRO A 135 -13.94 7.62 -3.13
C PRO A 135 -15.14 7.77 -2.20
N GLU A 136 -15.54 9.01 -1.93
CA GLU A 136 -16.64 9.29 -0.99
C GLU A 136 -17.94 8.70 -1.49
N ASN A 137 -18.77 8.22 -0.57
CA ASN A 137 -20.08 7.65 -0.87
C ASN A 137 -20.07 6.39 -1.75
N ILE A 138 -18.90 5.89 -2.17
CA ILE A 138 -18.80 4.68 -2.98
C ILE A 138 -18.90 3.42 -2.11
N LEU A 139 -18.32 3.41 -0.91
CA LEU A 139 -18.26 2.21 -0.07
C LEU A 139 -19.60 1.50 0.11
N LYS A 140 -20.68 2.25 0.37
CA LYS A 140 -22.05 1.71 0.56
C LYS A 140 -22.66 1.10 -0.70
N THR A 141 -22.09 1.38 -1.87
CA THR A 141 -22.58 0.90 -3.18
C THR A 141 -21.85 -0.34 -3.66
N LEU A 142 -20.67 -0.64 -3.09
CA LEU A 142 -19.87 -1.81 -3.44
C LEU A 142 -20.59 -3.11 -3.09
N GLU A 143 -20.34 -4.17 -3.85
CA GLU A 143 -20.92 -5.50 -3.68
C GLU A 143 -20.68 -6.05 -2.27
N ILE A 144 -19.50 -5.84 -1.68
CA ILE A 144 -19.21 -6.22 -0.28
C ILE A 144 -20.14 -5.57 0.75
N SER A 145 -20.75 -4.43 0.42
CA SER A 145 -21.62 -3.64 1.31
C SER A 145 -23.10 -3.89 1.07
N LYS A 146 -23.48 -4.60 0.00
CA LYS A 146 -24.89 -4.94 -0.29
C LYS A 146 -25.42 -6.03 0.64
N GLY A 147 -24.52 -6.80 1.26
CA GLY A 147 -24.84 -7.90 2.14
C GLY A 147 -24.82 -9.25 1.43
N ASN A 148 -24.67 -10.31 2.23
CA ASN A 148 -24.76 -11.68 1.76
C ASN A 148 -26.20 -12.05 1.35
N ASP A 149 -26.33 -12.63 0.16
CA ASP A 149 -27.57 -13.13 -0.44
C ASP A 149 -27.96 -14.54 0.05
N VAL A 150 -27.08 -15.16 0.85
CA VAL A 150 -27.22 -16.52 1.38
C VAL A 150 -26.98 -16.55 2.88
N ASP A 151 -27.51 -17.59 3.54
CA ASP A 151 -27.29 -17.85 4.95
C ASP A 151 -25.89 -18.44 5.19
N VAL A 152 -24.91 -17.55 5.29
CA VAL A 152 -23.50 -17.91 5.52
C VAL A 152 -23.26 -18.59 6.88
N SER A 153 -24.19 -18.48 7.84
CA SER A 153 -24.07 -19.15 9.14
C SER A 153 -24.09 -20.67 9.04
N LYS A 154 -24.51 -21.21 7.90
CA LYS A 154 -24.52 -22.66 7.65
C LYS A 154 -23.14 -23.23 7.34
N CYS A 155 -22.16 -22.37 7.08
CA CYS A 155 -20.78 -22.74 6.79
C CYS A 155 -19.84 -21.90 7.64
N GLN A 156 -19.35 -22.44 8.77
CA GLN A 156 -18.59 -21.69 9.78
C GLN A 156 -17.40 -20.95 9.17
N LEU A 157 -16.65 -21.60 8.28
CA LEU A 157 -15.49 -20.99 7.63
C LEU A 157 -15.83 -19.76 6.75
N ILE A 158 -16.96 -19.80 6.03
CA ILE A 158 -17.43 -18.64 5.25
C ILE A 158 -17.87 -17.53 6.19
N TYR A 159 -18.65 -17.88 7.23
CA TYR A 159 -19.07 -16.94 8.27
C TYR A 159 -17.85 -16.25 8.90
N ASP A 160 -16.83 -17.01 9.29
CA ASP A 160 -15.62 -16.49 9.95
C ASP A 160 -14.88 -15.51 9.04
N SER A 161 -14.77 -15.80 7.74
CA SER A 161 -14.12 -14.88 6.79
C SER A 161 -14.83 -13.53 6.67
N ILE A 162 -16.15 -13.49 6.90
CA ILE A 162 -16.94 -12.26 6.89
C ILE A 162 -16.81 -11.55 8.24
N ASP A 163 -16.98 -12.27 9.35
CA ASP A 163 -16.87 -11.75 10.72
C ASP A 163 -15.49 -11.16 11.02
N LEU A 164 -14.43 -11.76 10.45
CA LEU A 164 -13.05 -11.32 10.58
C LEU A 164 -12.62 -10.30 9.50
N GLU A 165 -13.57 -9.86 8.68
CA GLU A 165 -13.40 -8.83 7.64
C GLU A 165 -12.50 -9.20 6.46
N ASP A 166 -11.93 -10.42 6.43
CA ASP A 166 -11.08 -10.93 5.36
C ASP A 166 -11.82 -10.89 4.00
N TYR A 167 -13.09 -11.28 3.98
CA TYR A 167 -13.98 -11.15 2.82
C TYR A 167 -14.03 -9.72 2.26
N ALA A 168 -14.17 -8.71 3.12
CA ALA A 168 -14.22 -7.33 2.66
C ALA A 168 -12.84 -6.78 2.32
N LEU A 169 -11.78 -7.25 2.99
CA LEU A 169 -10.40 -6.86 2.68
C LEU A 169 -10.01 -7.25 1.25
N TYR A 170 -10.33 -8.48 0.84
CA TYR A 170 -10.12 -8.92 -0.55
C TYR A 170 -10.96 -8.09 -1.55
N GLY A 171 -12.24 -7.86 -1.26
CA GLY A 171 -13.11 -7.09 -2.15
C GLY A 171 -12.67 -5.62 -2.31
N LEU A 172 -12.28 -4.97 -1.22
CA LEU A 172 -11.74 -3.60 -1.26
C LEU A 172 -10.39 -3.54 -1.97
N THR A 173 -9.54 -4.56 -1.80
CA THR A 173 -8.26 -4.63 -2.50
C THR A 173 -8.48 -4.79 -4.00
N ALA A 174 -9.42 -5.64 -4.43
CA ALA A 174 -9.79 -5.79 -5.84
C ALA A 174 -10.33 -4.48 -6.44
N TYR A 175 -11.16 -3.73 -5.69
CA TYR A 175 -11.61 -2.42 -6.12
C TYR A 175 -10.45 -1.43 -6.30
N VAL A 176 -9.50 -1.40 -5.37
CA VAL A 176 -8.37 -0.45 -5.39
C VAL A 176 -7.33 -0.81 -6.45
N ARG A 177 -7.06 -2.10 -6.66
CA ARG A 177 -5.97 -2.57 -7.53
C ARG A 177 -6.42 -2.88 -8.95
N ASP A 178 -7.57 -3.53 -9.09
CA ASP A 178 -8.09 -3.98 -10.39
C ASP A 178 -9.22 -3.07 -10.90
N GLY A 179 -9.74 -2.16 -10.06
CA GLY A 179 -10.89 -1.31 -10.41
C GLY A 179 -12.22 -2.06 -10.47
N VAL A 180 -12.30 -3.25 -9.87
CA VAL A 180 -13.45 -4.15 -9.97
C VAL A 180 -14.25 -4.15 -8.66
N ASP A 181 -15.56 -3.89 -8.77
CA ASP A 181 -16.50 -4.03 -7.67
C ASP A 181 -16.94 -5.49 -7.53
N ILE A 182 -16.42 -6.17 -6.51
CA ILE A 182 -16.59 -7.62 -6.33
C ILE A 182 -16.89 -7.97 -4.88
N ALA A 183 -17.87 -8.86 -4.69
CA ALA A 183 -18.05 -9.65 -3.48
C ALA A 183 -17.26 -10.95 -3.62
N PRO A 184 -16.23 -11.24 -2.80
CA PRO A 184 -15.42 -12.44 -2.96
C PRO A 184 -16.17 -13.76 -2.70
N SER A 185 -15.95 -14.77 -3.53
CA SER A 185 -16.40 -16.13 -3.29
C SER A 185 -15.38 -16.87 -2.41
N ILE A 186 -15.71 -16.97 -1.13
CA ILE A 186 -14.95 -17.74 -0.14
C ILE A 186 -15.11 -19.24 -0.42
N ALA A 187 -16.28 -19.66 -0.89
CA ALA A 187 -16.52 -21.03 -1.34
C ALA A 187 -15.54 -21.42 -2.47
N TYR A 188 -15.41 -20.57 -3.50
CA TYR A 188 -14.44 -20.81 -4.58
C TYR A 188 -13.03 -20.97 -4.06
N ALA A 189 -12.59 -20.10 -3.15
CA ALA A 189 -11.25 -20.17 -2.59
C ALA A 189 -10.98 -21.52 -1.90
N ILE A 190 -11.93 -21.98 -1.07
CA ILE A 190 -11.82 -23.27 -0.38
C ILE A 190 -11.77 -24.44 -1.40
N GLU A 191 -12.58 -24.37 -2.45
CA GLU A 191 -12.65 -25.38 -3.52
C GLU A 191 -11.45 -25.35 -4.48
N ALA A 192 -10.77 -24.21 -4.61
CA ALA A 192 -9.63 -24.02 -5.51
C ALA A 192 -8.32 -24.58 -4.95
N LEU A 193 -8.28 -24.90 -3.65
CA LEU A 193 -7.10 -25.50 -3.03
C LEU A 193 -6.76 -26.89 -3.62
N PRO A 194 -5.47 -27.22 -3.74
CA PRO A 194 -5.02 -28.57 -4.07
C PRO A 194 -5.58 -29.64 -3.13
N GLU A 195 -5.76 -30.86 -3.63
CA GLU A 195 -6.23 -31.99 -2.81
C GLU A 195 -5.27 -32.28 -1.65
N VAL A 196 -3.97 -32.21 -1.93
CA VAL A 196 -2.89 -32.47 -0.97
C VAL A 196 -2.27 -31.15 -0.53
N VAL A 197 -2.51 -30.80 0.73
CA VAL A 197 -1.87 -29.66 1.41
C VAL A 197 -1.19 -30.16 2.66
N LYS A 198 0.13 -30.04 2.71
CA LYS A 198 0.96 -30.55 3.81
C LYS A 198 1.74 -29.44 4.47
N HIS A 199 2.05 -29.63 5.74
CA HIS A 199 3.06 -28.84 6.44
C HIS A 199 4.24 -29.71 6.85
N ILE A 200 5.43 -29.10 6.85
CA ILE A 200 6.66 -29.73 7.32
C ILE A 200 6.93 -29.18 8.73
N PRO A 201 6.74 -29.98 9.80
CA PRO A 201 6.80 -29.47 11.17
C PRO A 201 8.21 -29.18 11.67
N SER A 202 9.23 -29.78 11.04
CA SER A 202 10.64 -29.47 11.28
C SER A 202 11.52 -30.01 10.15
N PRO A 203 12.75 -29.49 9.97
CA PRO A 203 13.65 -29.95 8.91
C PRO A 203 13.92 -31.45 9.03
N GLY A 204 13.60 -32.19 7.96
CA GLY A 204 13.77 -33.65 7.91
C GLY A 204 12.62 -34.46 8.54
N ALA A 205 11.57 -33.82 9.06
CA ALA A 205 10.36 -34.51 9.47
C ALA A 205 9.49 -34.89 8.27
N GLU A 206 8.71 -35.96 8.43
CA GLU A 206 7.74 -36.36 7.42
C GLU A 206 6.62 -35.30 7.31
N PRO A 207 6.26 -34.88 6.08
CA PRO A 207 5.18 -33.95 5.86
C PRO A 207 3.84 -34.50 6.34
N THR A 208 3.04 -33.68 7.03
CA THR A 208 1.72 -34.08 7.55
C THR A 208 0.62 -33.20 6.96
N ASP A 209 -0.59 -33.74 6.85
CA ASP A 209 -1.73 -32.99 6.29
C ASP A 209 -2.03 -31.76 7.15
N LEU A 210 -2.05 -30.59 6.51
CA LEU A 210 -2.34 -29.34 7.21
C LEU A 210 -3.83 -29.23 7.57
N PHE A 211 -4.71 -29.75 6.71
CA PHE A 211 -6.15 -29.63 6.86
C PHE A 211 -6.78 -31.01 7.16
N PRO A 212 -6.80 -31.46 8.44
CA PRO A 212 -7.47 -32.70 8.80
C PRO A 212 -8.98 -32.64 8.53
N THR A 213 -9.56 -31.44 8.55
CA THR A 213 -10.92 -31.15 8.11
C THR A 213 -10.89 -30.10 7.00
N ARG A 214 -11.66 -30.33 5.93
CA ARG A 214 -11.84 -29.39 4.82
C ARG A 214 -13.28 -28.91 4.71
N GLY A 215 -13.50 -27.86 3.94
CA GLY A 215 -14.83 -27.27 3.76
C GLY A 215 -15.23 -26.41 4.95
N CYS A 216 -16.50 -26.45 5.32
CA CYS A 216 -17.10 -25.51 6.27
C CYS A 216 -16.57 -25.58 7.70
N ASN A 217 -16.00 -26.72 8.11
CA ASN A 217 -15.44 -26.93 9.45
C ASN A 217 -13.90 -27.03 9.45
N GLY A 218 -13.25 -26.62 8.36
CA GLY A 218 -11.80 -26.54 8.33
C GLY A 218 -11.29 -25.18 8.81
N SER A 219 -9.99 -24.96 8.69
CA SER A 219 -9.34 -23.74 9.17
C SER A 219 -9.33 -22.62 8.12
N TRP A 220 -9.11 -21.38 8.58
CA TRP A 220 -9.16 -20.14 7.80
C TRP A 220 -8.10 -20.07 6.70
N GLU A 221 -6.96 -20.74 6.88
CA GLU A 221 -5.88 -20.80 5.89
C GLU A 221 -6.34 -21.45 4.57
N GLN A 222 -7.44 -22.21 4.58
CA GLN A 222 -8.01 -22.79 3.37
C GLN A 222 -8.42 -21.73 2.33
N TYR A 223 -9.28 -20.78 2.70
CA TYR A 223 -9.69 -19.76 1.72
C TYR A 223 -8.54 -18.81 1.41
N LEU A 224 -7.62 -18.63 2.36
CA LEU A 224 -6.47 -17.77 2.18
C LEU A 224 -5.58 -18.31 1.05
N PHE A 225 -5.03 -19.52 1.21
CA PHE A 225 -4.21 -20.13 0.16
C PHE A 225 -5.00 -20.38 -1.13
N GLY A 226 -6.31 -20.61 -1.04
CA GLY A 226 -7.19 -20.68 -2.19
C GLY A 226 -7.14 -19.43 -3.06
N PHE A 227 -7.27 -18.25 -2.44
CA PHE A 227 -7.14 -16.98 -3.14
C PHE A 227 -5.72 -16.71 -3.63
N GLU A 228 -4.68 -17.03 -2.86
CA GLU A 228 -3.30 -16.79 -3.28
C GLU A 228 -2.93 -17.61 -4.52
N LEU A 229 -3.37 -18.87 -4.56
CA LEU A 229 -3.05 -19.80 -5.64
C LEU A 229 -3.84 -19.54 -6.91
N ASP A 230 -5.08 -19.07 -6.79
CA ASP A 230 -6.01 -19.10 -7.91
C ASP A 230 -6.84 -17.81 -8.11
N GLY A 231 -6.53 -16.77 -7.35
CA GLY A 231 -7.17 -15.47 -7.42
C GLY A 231 -8.58 -15.45 -6.80
N VAL A 232 -9.14 -14.25 -6.76
CA VAL A 232 -10.46 -13.95 -6.22
C VAL A 232 -11.52 -14.02 -7.33
N VAL A 233 -12.58 -14.77 -7.08
CA VAL A 233 -13.75 -14.93 -7.97
C VAL A 233 -14.98 -14.31 -7.32
N SER A 234 -15.92 -13.81 -8.12
CA SER A 234 -17.14 -13.18 -7.60
C SER A 234 -18.08 -14.21 -6.98
N SER A 235 -18.71 -13.85 -5.85
CA SER A 235 -19.77 -14.65 -5.24
C SER A 235 -21.02 -14.78 -6.12
N LYS A 236 -21.19 -13.89 -7.11
CA LYS A 236 -22.23 -14.02 -8.15
C LYS A 236 -21.92 -15.12 -9.15
N CYS A 237 -20.65 -15.46 -9.33
CA CYS A 237 -20.22 -16.57 -10.18
C CYS A 237 -20.24 -17.88 -9.39
N ILE A 238 -19.64 -17.90 -8.19
CA ILE A 238 -19.64 -19.08 -7.30
C ILE A 238 -20.21 -18.68 -5.93
N SER A 239 -21.37 -19.20 -5.58
CA SER A 239 -22.12 -18.79 -4.39
C SER A 239 -21.42 -19.14 -3.08
N ASN A 240 -21.49 -18.22 -2.10
CA ASN A 240 -21.05 -18.45 -0.72
C ASN A 240 -22.04 -19.28 0.12
N ALA A 241 -22.99 -20.00 -0.50
CA ALA A 241 -23.95 -20.84 0.21
C ALA A 241 -23.28 -22.00 0.96
N GLY A 242 -22.13 -22.47 0.49
CA GLY A 242 -21.36 -23.57 1.11
C GLY A 242 -22.04 -24.94 1.09
N SER A 243 -23.21 -25.08 0.46
CA SER A 243 -24.00 -26.32 0.43
C SER A 243 -23.33 -27.49 -0.30
N LYS A 244 -22.34 -27.19 -1.16
CA LYS A 244 -21.53 -28.19 -1.87
C LYS A 244 -20.34 -28.70 -1.05
N MET A 245 -20.06 -28.11 0.12
CA MET A 245 -18.88 -28.43 0.93
C MET A 245 -19.20 -29.35 2.12
N PRO A 246 -18.24 -30.18 2.56
CA PRO A 246 -18.36 -30.94 3.80
C PRO A 246 -18.42 -30.02 5.03
N GLY A 247 -19.13 -30.47 6.06
CA GLY A 247 -19.35 -29.70 7.29
C GLY A 247 -20.49 -28.68 7.21
N TYR A 248 -21.12 -28.50 6.05
CA TYR A 248 -22.31 -27.65 5.91
C TYR A 248 -23.45 -28.12 6.85
N THR A 249 -24.11 -27.19 7.53
CA THR A 249 -25.13 -27.52 8.55
C THR A 249 -26.58 -27.44 8.05
N GLY A 250 -26.78 -27.13 6.77
CA GLY A 250 -28.09 -27.15 6.14
C GLY A 250 -28.51 -28.55 5.63
N PRO A 251 -29.61 -28.64 4.85
CA PRO A 251 -30.08 -29.90 4.32
C PRO A 251 -29.09 -30.52 3.31
N ASN A 252 -29.02 -31.85 3.29
CA ASN A 252 -28.18 -32.65 2.38
C ASN A 252 -26.68 -32.31 2.40
N PRO A 253 -26.02 -32.36 3.57
CA PRO A 253 -24.58 -32.07 3.65
C PRO A 253 -23.78 -33.10 2.85
N ARG A 254 -22.76 -32.64 2.12
CA ARG A 254 -21.79 -33.53 1.46
C ARG A 254 -20.75 -34.04 2.45
N SER A 255 -20.13 -35.18 2.15
CA SER A 255 -19.04 -35.75 2.95
C SER A 255 -17.66 -35.50 2.35
N THR A 256 -17.58 -35.09 1.09
CA THR A 256 -16.34 -34.87 0.35
C THR A 256 -16.31 -33.47 -0.25
N MET A 257 -15.11 -32.92 -0.42
CA MET A 257 -14.92 -31.67 -1.16
C MET A 257 -15.41 -31.84 -2.61
N PRO A 258 -16.08 -30.83 -3.19
CA PRO A 258 -16.36 -30.81 -4.61
C PRO A 258 -15.06 -30.60 -5.39
N ALA A 259 -15.07 -30.95 -6.68
CA ALA A 259 -13.98 -30.60 -7.58
C ALA A 259 -13.91 -29.08 -7.77
N LYS A 260 -12.71 -28.55 -7.99
CA LYS A 260 -12.48 -27.14 -8.32
C LYS A 260 -13.40 -26.70 -9.46
N PRO A 261 -14.21 -25.63 -9.28
CA PRO A 261 -15.05 -25.10 -10.33
C PRO A 261 -14.23 -24.69 -11.56
N THR A 262 -14.73 -25.04 -12.74
CA THR A 262 -14.18 -24.59 -14.03
C THR A 262 -15.08 -23.55 -14.71
N LYS A 263 -16.32 -23.41 -14.24
CA LYS A 263 -17.33 -22.46 -14.67
C LYS A 263 -18.10 -21.92 -13.46
N CYS A 264 -18.83 -20.84 -13.65
CA CYS A 264 -19.77 -20.33 -12.65
C CYS A 264 -20.90 -21.33 -12.36
N ASP A 265 -21.67 -21.09 -11.30
CA ASP A 265 -22.78 -21.93 -10.86
C ASP A 265 -23.93 -22.06 -11.88
N ASP A 266 -23.92 -21.24 -12.95
CA ASP A 266 -24.83 -21.33 -14.09
C ASP A 266 -24.39 -22.35 -15.16
N ASP A 267 -23.23 -23.00 -14.99
CA ASP A 267 -22.59 -23.96 -15.92
C ASP A 267 -22.28 -23.39 -17.33
N GLU A 268 -22.48 -22.09 -17.54
CA GLU A 268 -22.33 -21.41 -18.83
C GLU A 268 -21.19 -20.39 -18.79
N THR A 269 -21.12 -19.59 -17.73
CA THR A 269 -20.21 -18.45 -17.62
C THR A 269 -18.81 -18.89 -17.21
N GLU A 270 -17.80 -18.40 -17.93
CA GLU A 270 -16.39 -18.63 -17.62
C GLU A 270 -15.97 -17.88 -16.35
N ILE A 271 -15.07 -18.50 -15.58
CA ILE A 271 -14.59 -17.91 -14.32
C ILE A 271 -13.60 -16.76 -14.63
N VAL A 272 -13.92 -15.58 -14.10
CA VAL A 272 -13.02 -14.42 -14.12
C VAL A 272 -12.31 -14.32 -12.77
N LYS A 273 -10.98 -14.31 -12.82
CA LYS A 273 -10.09 -14.25 -11.65
C LYS A 273 -9.50 -12.85 -11.50
N HIS A 274 -9.51 -12.34 -10.28
CA HIS A 274 -8.91 -11.06 -9.88
C HIS A 274 -7.82 -11.30 -8.84
N LEU A 275 -6.94 -10.32 -8.63
CA LEU A 275 -5.86 -10.42 -7.63
C LEU A 275 -5.02 -11.72 -7.73
N VAL A 276 -4.79 -12.23 -8.95
CA VAL A 276 -3.98 -13.44 -9.15
C VAL A 276 -2.53 -13.19 -8.70
N GLY A 277 -2.02 -14.03 -7.80
CA GLY A 277 -0.68 -13.91 -7.21
C GLY A 277 -0.59 -12.98 -6.00
N TYR A 278 -1.70 -12.34 -5.59
CA TYR A 278 -1.71 -11.60 -4.33
C TYR A 278 -1.65 -12.56 -3.15
N MET A 279 -0.99 -12.10 -2.09
CA MET A 279 -0.75 -12.81 -0.85
C MET A 279 -1.44 -12.10 0.31
N PHE A 280 -1.75 -12.85 1.36
CA PHE A 280 -2.21 -12.32 2.63
C PHE A 280 -1.03 -12.08 3.57
N GLY A 281 -1.02 -10.91 4.17
CA GLY A 281 0.07 -10.43 5.01
C GLY A 281 -0.38 -10.10 6.42
N PHE A 282 0.49 -10.40 7.37
CA PHE A 282 0.36 -10.09 8.79
C PHE A 282 1.27 -8.92 9.15
N LEU A 283 0.69 -7.90 9.78
CA LEU A 283 1.46 -6.77 10.29
C LEU A 283 1.92 -7.03 11.71
N LYS A 284 2.93 -6.25 12.14
CA LYS A 284 3.58 -6.38 13.44
C LYS A 284 2.57 -6.48 14.61
N VAL A 285 2.64 -7.57 15.36
CA VAL A 285 1.69 -7.89 16.46
C VAL A 285 1.73 -6.86 17.60
N GLU A 286 2.92 -6.31 17.89
CA GLU A 286 3.10 -5.25 18.91
C GLU A 286 2.33 -3.97 18.57
N GLY A 287 2.02 -3.80 17.29
CA GLY A 287 1.26 -2.70 16.73
C GLY A 287 2.12 -1.73 15.92
N LEU A 288 1.43 -0.88 15.16
CA LEU A 288 2.01 0.14 14.30
C LEU A 288 1.65 1.54 14.79
N SER A 289 2.57 2.47 14.59
CA SER A 289 2.29 3.89 14.76
C SER A 289 1.35 4.40 13.65
N CYS A 290 0.69 5.54 13.87
CA CYS A 290 -0.12 6.18 12.83
C CYS A 290 0.69 6.49 11.56
N GLU A 291 1.94 6.90 11.71
CA GLU A 291 2.83 7.20 10.59
C GLU A 291 3.23 5.95 9.80
N ASP A 292 3.45 4.82 10.47
CA ASP A 292 3.71 3.56 9.77
C ASP A 292 2.46 3.06 9.05
N MET A 293 1.29 3.19 9.67
CA MET A 293 0.01 2.85 9.05
C MET A 293 -0.28 3.67 7.78
N LYS A 294 0.03 4.97 7.75
CA LYS A 294 -0.06 5.79 6.52
C LYS A 294 0.82 5.23 5.40
N LYS A 295 2.02 4.74 5.71
CA LYS A 295 2.92 4.12 4.71
C LYS A 295 2.28 2.88 4.11
N TYR A 296 1.56 2.07 4.90
CA TYR A 296 0.92 0.85 4.41
C TYR A 296 -0.25 1.21 3.50
N ILE A 297 -1.10 2.16 3.92
CA ILE A 297 -2.26 2.60 3.12
C ILE A 297 -1.82 3.20 1.78
N THR A 298 -0.71 3.92 1.74
CA THR A 298 -0.22 4.57 0.50
C THR A 298 0.47 3.63 -0.48
N ARG A 299 1.00 2.49 -0.03
CA ARG A 299 1.83 1.58 -0.85
C ARG A 299 1.21 0.19 -1.06
N VAL A 300 0.58 -0.34 -0.01
CA VAL A 300 0.04 -1.70 0.03
C VAL A 300 -1.46 -1.71 -0.26
N GLY A 301 -2.22 -0.85 0.41
CA GLY A 301 -3.66 -0.69 0.16
C GLY A 301 -4.48 -0.67 1.45
N PRO A 302 -5.76 -1.08 1.39
CA PRO A 302 -6.60 -1.19 2.57
C PRO A 302 -6.00 -2.15 3.61
N ILE A 303 -6.22 -1.88 4.90
CA ILE A 303 -5.69 -2.68 6.01
C ILE A 303 -6.81 -3.01 6.97
N SER A 304 -7.03 -4.30 7.26
CA SER A 304 -7.94 -4.73 8.32
C SER A 304 -7.24 -4.71 9.68
N GLY A 305 -7.92 -4.31 10.75
CA GLY A 305 -7.41 -4.41 12.12
C GLY A 305 -8.09 -3.45 13.11
N SER A 306 -7.46 -3.24 14.26
CA SER A 306 -7.99 -2.38 15.33
C SER A 306 -7.03 -1.25 15.69
N LEU A 307 -7.51 -0.02 15.66
CA LEU A 307 -6.85 1.13 16.28
C LEU A 307 -7.22 1.19 17.76
N ASN A 308 -6.23 0.98 18.63
CA ASN A 308 -6.39 1.11 20.07
C ASN A 308 -5.77 2.42 20.55
N GLN A 309 -6.57 3.19 21.27
CA GLN A 309 -6.10 4.40 21.93
C GLN A 309 -5.85 4.15 23.41
N TYR A 310 -4.78 4.72 23.95
CA TYR A 310 -4.34 4.48 25.32
C TYR A 310 -4.31 5.77 26.13
N ASP A 311 -4.68 5.69 27.40
CA ASP A 311 -4.42 6.71 28.43
C ASP A 311 -3.70 6.08 29.65
N GLU A 312 -3.64 6.81 30.76
CA GLU A 312 -3.05 6.30 32.02
C GLU A 312 -3.78 5.09 32.62
N LYS A 313 -5.05 4.85 32.24
CA LYS A 313 -5.92 3.80 32.75
C LYS A 313 -6.00 2.58 31.82
N GLY A 314 -5.47 2.67 30.60
CA GLY A 314 -5.43 1.57 29.63
C GLY A 314 -6.06 1.98 28.31
N ILE A 315 -6.78 1.05 27.67
CA ILE A 315 -7.45 1.30 26.39
C ILE A 315 -8.71 2.14 26.62
N THR A 316 -8.81 3.28 25.95
CA THR A 316 -9.95 4.21 26.07
C THR A 316 -10.95 4.05 24.95
N GLU A 317 -10.47 3.81 23.73
CA GLU A 317 -11.28 3.71 22.53
C GLU A 317 -10.67 2.68 21.57
N GLU A 318 -11.54 1.93 20.91
CA GLU A 318 -11.18 0.98 19.86
C GLU A 318 -11.98 1.30 18.60
N ALA A 319 -11.28 1.54 17.49
CA ALA A 319 -11.88 1.57 16.16
C ALA A 319 -11.39 0.34 15.38
N ALA A 320 -12.28 -0.60 15.10
CA ALA A 320 -12.00 -1.81 14.34
C ALA A 320 -12.69 -1.75 12.97
N GLY A 321 -12.01 -2.21 11.93
CA GLY A 321 -12.50 -2.23 10.57
C GLY A 321 -11.38 -2.24 9.54
N ILE A 322 -11.73 -1.93 8.29
CA ILE A 322 -10.75 -1.82 7.20
C ILE A 322 -10.42 -0.36 6.93
N PHE A 323 -9.20 0.04 7.26
CA PHE A 323 -8.70 1.41 7.08
C PHE A 323 -8.18 1.62 5.66
N TYR A 324 -8.58 2.73 5.02
CA TYR A 324 -8.26 2.99 3.62
C TYR A 324 -7.97 4.47 3.31
N GLY A 325 -7.86 5.31 4.33
CA GLY A 325 -7.57 6.72 4.17
C GLY A 325 -7.47 7.49 5.47
N TRP A 326 -7.15 8.78 5.35
CA TRP A 326 -7.19 9.76 6.42
C TRP A 326 -7.48 11.15 5.86
N GLU A 327 -7.87 12.05 6.75
CA GLU A 327 -8.08 13.46 6.46
C GLU A 327 -7.60 14.33 7.62
N LYS A 328 -7.18 15.55 7.30
CA LYS A 328 -6.85 16.61 8.25
C LYS A 328 -7.87 17.72 8.08
N ASN A 329 -8.58 18.05 9.16
CA ASN A 329 -9.56 19.13 9.14
C ASN A 329 -8.88 20.52 9.24
N ASP A 330 -9.69 21.59 9.15
CA ASP A 330 -9.20 22.98 9.20
C ASP A 330 -8.51 23.34 10.53
N ASP A 331 -8.87 22.66 11.63
CA ASP A 331 -8.22 22.79 12.94
C ASP A 331 -6.87 22.03 13.02
N GLY A 332 -6.47 21.38 11.93
CA GLY A 332 -5.26 20.57 11.86
C GLY A 332 -5.36 19.20 12.55
N LYS A 333 -6.56 18.76 12.94
CA LYS A 333 -6.79 17.44 13.55
C LYS A 333 -6.93 16.38 12.47
N GLU A 334 -6.19 15.29 12.64
CA GLU A 334 -6.20 14.15 11.73
C GLU A 334 -7.19 13.08 12.18
N SER A 335 -7.87 12.48 11.21
CA SER A 335 -8.79 11.36 11.42
C SER A 335 -8.58 10.30 10.35
N TRP A 336 -8.64 9.05 10.78
CA TRP A 336 -8.72 7.88 9.92
C TRP A 336 -10.08 7.80 9.24
N ILE A 337 -10.08 7.27 8.02
CA ILE A 337 -11.27 6.90 7.26
C ILE A 337 -11.23 5.38 7.10
N TYR A 338 -12.27 4.70 7.57
CA TYR A 338 -12.31 3.24 7.59
C TYR A 338 -13.71 2.70 7.29
N ALA A 339 -13.76 1.45 6.82
CA ALA A 339 -14.99 0.71 6.58
C ALA A 339 -15.34 -0.01 7.88
N LYS A 340 -16.38 0.48 8.55
CA LYS A 340 -16.92 -0.14 9.76
C LYS A 340 -17.97 -1.16 9.37
N GLN A 341 -17.78 -2.39 9.82
CA GLN A 341 -18.76 -3.44 9.66
C GLN A 341 -19.96 -3.20 10.60
N TYR A 342 -21.17 -3.46 10.09
CA TYR A 342 -22.37 -3.55 10.90
C TYR A 342 -23.20 -4.76 10.48
N ILE A 343 -23.93 -5.31 11.46
CA ILE A 343 -24.74 -6.51 11.29
C ILE A 343 -26.21 -6.11 11.28
N ASP A 344 -26.87 -6.39 10.16
CA ASP A 344 -28.31 -6.23 10.00
C ASP A 344 -29.00 -7.54 10.38
N LEU A 345 -29.71 -7.50 11.51
CA LEU A 345 -30.43 -8.65 12.08
C LEU A 345 -31.94 -8.64 11.74
N SER A 346 -32.38 -7.79 10.80
CA SER A 346 -33.79 -7.68 10.43
C SER A 346 -34.28 -8.83 9.55
N GLY A 347 -33.37 -9.55 8.89
CA GLY A 347 -33.66 -10.68 8.01
C GLY A 347 -33.74 -12.03 8.72
N LEU A 348 -33.87 -13.10 7.92
CA LEU A 348 -33.87 -14.49 8.42
C LEU A 348 -32.51 -14.92 9.00
N TYR A 349 -31.43 -14.28 8.55
CA TYR A 349 -30.06 -14.52 8.96
C TYR A 349 -29.29 -13.19 9.03
N PRO A 350 -28.17 -13.12 9.77
CA PRO A 350 -27.34 -11.93 9.84
C PRO A 350 -26.82 -11.53 8.45
N VAL A 351 -26.99 -10.25 8.12
CA VAL A 351 -26.45 -9.66 6.89
C VAL A 351 -25.37 -8.65 7.26
N TYR A 352 -24.17 -8.86 6.74
CA TYR A 352 -23.01 -8.01 7.02
C TYR A 352 -22.89 -6.92 5.98
N LYS A 353 -22.75 -5.67 6.43
CA LYS A 353 -22.66 -4.49 5.56
C LYS A 353 -21.56 -3.58 6.07
N TYR A 354 -21.08 -2.67 5.21
CA TYR A 354 -20.01 -1.74 5.55
C TYR A 354 -20.44 -0.29 5.32
N THR A 355 -20.12 0.56 6.29
CA THR A 355 -20.32 2.00 6.22
C THR A 355 -19.01 2.72 6.47
N GLU A 356 -18.84 3.88 5.87
CA GLU A 356 -17.69 4.75 6.16
C GLU A 356 -17.84 5.30 7.58
N ALA A 357 -16.77 5.20 8.35
CA ALA A 357 -16.64 5.78 9.67
C ALA A 357 -15.31 6.54 9.77
N LYS A 358 -15.24 7.45 10.74
CA LYS A 358 -14.05 8.22 11.05
C LYS A 358 -13.62 8.00 12.49
N ALA A 359 -12.32 7.90 12.71
CA ALA A 359 -11.73 7.78 14.04
C ALA A 359 -10.57 8.77 14.16
N PRO A 360 -10.49 9.62 15.20
CA PRO A 360 -9.38 10.54 15.35
C PRO A 360 -8.06 9.78 15.51
N PHE A 361 -6.94 10.38 15.09
CA PHE A 361 -5.62 9.79 15.31
C PHE A 361 -5.28 9.68 16.80
N LEU A 362 -5.79 10.62 17.59
CA LEU A 362 -5.68 10.65 19.04
C LEU A 362 -6.90 11.38 19.60
N SER A 363 -7.74 10.66 20.35
CA SER A 363 -8.92 11.22 21.03
C SER A 363 -8.50 12.09 22.21
N SER A 364 -9.41 12.98 22.62
CA SER A 364 -9.19 13.84 23.78
C SER A 364 -8.95 13.02 25.04
N GLY A 365 -7.76 13.16 25.64
CA GLY A 365 -7.35 12.45 26.85
C GLY A 365 -6.54 11.18 26.59
N ALA A 366 -6.43 10.71 25.35
CA ALA A 366 -5.50 9.65 24.99
C ALA A 366 -4.06 10.20 24.93
N THR A 367 -3.09 9.40 25.37
CA THR A 367 -1.66 9.69 25.33
C THR A 367 -0.97 9.07 24.13
N SER A 368 -1.52 7.99 23.58
CA SER A 368 -0.99 7.34 22.38
C SER A 368 -2.07 6.55 21.63
N SER A 369 -1.76 6.15 20.40
CA SER A 369 -2.61 5.28 19.59
C SER A 369 -1.74 4.30 18.81
N LEU A 370 -2.15 3.04 18.80
CA LEU A 370 -1.45 1.96 18.12
C LEU A 370 -2.45 1.12 17.34
N PHE A 371 -2.11 0.85 16.09
CA PHE A 371 -2.86 -0.07 15.25
C PHE A 371 -2.40 -1.50 15.50
N LYS A 372 -3.30 -2.43 15.82
CA LYS A 372 -3.00 -3.82 16.19
C LYS A 372 -3.75 -4.81 15.31
N PHE A 373 -3.24 -6.04 15.28
CA PHE A 373 -3.83 -7.16 14.54
C PHE A 373 -4.08 -6.82 13.07
N GLY A 374 -3.06 -6.22 12.44
CA GLY A 374 -3.17 -5.73 11.07
C GLY A 374 -3.06 -6.84 10.03
N TYR A 375 -3.96 -6.84 9.06
CA TYR A 375 -3.91 -7.72 7.89
C TYR A 375 -3.97 -6.92 6.60
N VAL A 376 -3.24 -7.38 5.59
CA VAL A 376 -3.16 -6.76 4.26
C VAL A 376 -3.24 -7.82 3.17
N VAL A 377 -3.70 -7.42 1.99
CA VAL A 377 -3.58 -8.21 0.76
C VAL A 377 -2.59 -7.49 -0.16
N PHE A 378 -1.47 -8.12 -0.48
CA PHE A 378 -0.33 -7.49 -1.17
C PHE A 378 0.18 -8.36 -2.33
N LEU A 379 0.98 -7.80 -3.23
CA LEU A 379 1.62 -8.56 -4.31
C LEU A 379 3.14 -8.50 -4.18
N ASP A 380 3.82 -9.65 -4.10
CA ASP A 380 5.28 -9.69 -4.03
C ASP A 380 5.92 -9.32 -5.38
N CYS A 381 6.24 -8.03 -5.55
CA CYS A 381 6.89 -7.56 -6.77
C CYS A 381 8.36 -8.00 -6.91
N LYS A 382 8.97 -8.64 -5.90
CA LYS A 382 10.30 -9.25 -6.06
C LYS A 382 10.22 -10.59 -6.79
N ASN A 383 9.07 -11.26 -6.72
CA ASN A 383 8.83 -12.55 -7.35
C ASN A 383 7.50 -12.50 -8.15
N PRO A 384 7.39 -11.62 -9.17
CA PRO A 384 6.15 -11.47 -9.92
C PRO A 384 5.86 -12.73 -10.74
N LEU A 385 4.58 -13.01 -10.98
CA LEU A 385 4.18 -14.06 -11.92
C LEU A 385 4.41 -13.58 -13.36
N ALA A 386 4.58 -14.52 -14.30
CA ALA A 386 4.70 -14.21 -15.73
C ALA A 386 3.51 -13.41 -16.30
N THR A 387 2.36 -13.43 -15.60
CA THR A 387 1.13 -12.72 -15.96
C THR A 387 0.91 -11.43 -15.14
N THR A 388 1.80 -11.09 -14.20
CA THR A 388 1.65 -9.92 -13.34
C THR A 388 1.77 -8.61 -14.15
N PRO A 389 0.74 -7.72 -14.16
CA PRO A 389 0.78 -6.47 -14.94
C PRO A 389 1.85 -5.48 -14.49
N THR A 390 2.41 -4.71 -15.43
CA THR A 390 3.40 -3.65 -15.14
C THR A 390 2.86 -2.50 -14.33
N THR A 391 1.55 -2.25 -14.41
CA THR A 391 0.85 -1.23 -13.63
C THR A 391 0.81 -1.56 -12.14
N VAL A 392 0.89 -2.84 -11.79
CA VAL A 392 0.88 -3.31 -10.40
C VAL A 392 2.31 -3.49 -9.88
N CYS A 393 3.15 -4.22 -10.62
CA CYS A 393 4.57 -4.35 -10.35
C CYS A 393 5.36 -3.80 -11.55
N PRO A 394 6.03 -2.64 -11.42
CA PRO A 394 6.87 -2.12 -12.49
C PRO A 394 7.92 -3.14 -12.94
N CYS A 395 8.31 -3.08 -14.22
CA CYS A 395 9.43 -3.89 -14.69
C CYS A 395 10.73 -3.36 -14.07
N PRO A 396 11.70 -4.24 -13.75
CA PRO A 396 13.02 -3.81 -13.32
C PRO A 396 13.68 -2.96 -14.40
N THR A 397 14.28 -1.84 -14.01
CA THR A 397 15.06 -0.98 -14.92
C THR A 397 16.51 -1.44 -15.03
N ASN A 398 17.00 -2.22 -14.07
CA ASN A 398 18.32 -2.83 -14.14
C ASN A 398 18.29 -4.01 -15.13
N ALA A 399 19.15 -3.98 -16.15
CA ALA A 399 19.19 -5.02 -17.18
C ALA A 399 19.40 -6.44 -16.62
N THR A 400 20.21 -6.61 -15.57
CA THR A 400 20.46 -7.92 -14.94
C THR A 400 19.23 -8.43 -14.20
N GLU A 401 18.50 -7.55 -13.52
CA GLU A 401 17.24 -7.92 -12.84
C GLU A 401 16.13 -8.18 -13.85
N LEU A 402 16.07 -7.40 -14.93
CA LEU A 402 15.10 -7.54 -16.00
C LEU A 402 15.20 -8.90 -16.69
N VAL A 403 16.40 -9.40 -16.97
CA VAL A 403 16.61 -10.73 -17.59
C VAL A 403 16.14 -11.87 -16.68
N ASN A 404 16.13 -11.67 -15.36
CA ASN A 404 15.65 -12.66 -14.40
C ASN A 404 14.16 -12.50 -14.07
N ASP A 405 13.49 -11.44 -14.53
CA ASP A 405 12.07 -11.23 -14.32
C ASP A 405 11.27 -12.29 -15.12
N PRO A 406 10.36 -13.07 -14.50
CA PRO A 406 9.54 -14.07 -15.20
C PRO A 406 8.70 -13.52 -16.37
N ARG A 407 8.53 -12.19 -16.42
CA ARG A 407 7.80 -11.46 -17.46
C ARG A 407 8.69 -10.98 -18.60
N TYR A 408 10.00 -11.21 -18.53
CA TYR A 408 10.95 -10.82 -19.55
C TYR A 408 10.57 -11.39 -20.93
N GLY A 409 10.66 -10.55 -21.97
CA GLY A 409 10.31 -10.91 -23.34
C GLY A 409 8.80 -10.95 -23.63
N THR A 410 7.94 -10.78 -22.62
CA THR A 410 6.49 -10.73 -22.78
C THR A 410 5.94 -9.36 -22.39
N ILE A 411 5.59 -9.19 -21.11
CA ILE A 411 5.07 -7.96 -20.50
C ILE A 411 6.22 -6.97 -20.26
N CYS A 412 7.36 -7.46 -19.73
CA CYS A 412 8.56 -6.67 -19.55
C CYS A 412 9.46 -6.83 -20.77
N LYS A 413 9.67 -5.74 -21.49
CA LYS A 413 10.57 -5.68 -22.64
C LYS A 413 11.75 -4.80 -22.30
N GLU A 414 12.89 -5.09 -22.91
CA GLU A 414 14.00 -4.15 -22.92
C GLU A 414 13.47 -2.83 -23.49
N GLU A 415 13.56 -1.76 -22.71
CA GLU A 415 13.35 -0.43 -23.25
C GLU A 415 14.45 -0.26 -24.30
N VAL A 416 14.08 -0.41 -25.56
CA VAL A 416 14.94 -0.01 -26.67
C VAL A 416 15.11 1.49 -26.45
N GLU A 417 16.28 1.90 -25.93
CA GLU A 417 16.60 3.32 -25.86
C GLU A 417 16.25 3.89 -27.23
N PRO A 418 15.35 4.89 -27.31
CA PRO A 418 14.91 5.40 -28.59
C PRO A 418 16.17 5.77 -29.35
N GLU A 419 16.43 5.09 -30.48
CA GLU A 419 17.66 5.24 -31.24
C GLU A 419 17.93 6.73 -31.37
N LEU A 420 18.95 7.21 -30.64
CA LEU A 420 19.21 8.63 -30.49
C LEU A 420 19.46 9.17 -31.90
N GLN A 421 18.47 9.86 -32.46
CA GLN A 421 18.52 10.23 -33.87
C GLN A 421 19.71 11.16 -34.06
N ILE A 422 20.64 10.75 -34.92
CA ILE A 422 21.85 11.54 -35.17
C ILE A 422 21.51 12.69 -36.09
N CYS A 423 21.92 13.91 -35.72
CA CYS A 423 21.71 15.09 -36.55
C CYS A 423 22.40 14.90 -37.92
N THR A 424 21.64 15.08 -38.99
CA THR A 424 22.17 15.14 -40.36
C THR A 424 22.38 16.57 -40.84
N ALA A 425 21.73 17.52 -40.18
CA ALA A 425 21.90 18.97 -40.27
C ALA A 425 21.46 19.62 -38.94
N TYR A 426 21.54 20.94 -38.83
CA TYR A 426 21.08 21.68 -37.66
C TYR A 426 19.67 21.24 -37.23
N ASN A 427 19.58 20.71 -36.01
CA ASN A 427 18.38 20.20 -35.37
C ASN A 427 17.47 19.36 -36.29
N THR A 428 18.07 18.57 -37.19
CA THR A 428 17.35 17.74 -38.16
C THR A 428 17.77 16.28 -38.03
N PRO A 429 16.86 15.39 -37.58
CA PRO A 429 15.49 15.66 -37.12
C PRO A 429 15.42 16.50 -35.83
N LEU A 430 14.26 17.07 -35.50
CA LEU A 430 14.09 17.94 -34.33
C LEU A 430 14.56 17.22 -33.06
N ASP A 431 15.41 17.89 -32.27
CA ASP A 431 16.02 17.39 -31.04
C ASP A 431 17.00 16.21 -31.22
N CYS A 432 17.53 16.00 -32.42
CA CYS A 432 18.60 15.03 -32.70
C CYS A 432 19.85 15.25 -31.84
N ALA A 433 20.65 14.21 -31.62
CA ALA A 433 21.95 14.31 -30.95
C ALA A 433 23.10 14.44 -31.97
N CYS A 434 24.16 15.17 -31.60
CA CYS A 434 25.34 15.27 -32.46
C CYS A 434 26.06 13.94 -32.57
N SER A 435 26.45 13.56 -33.79
CA SER A 435 27.29 12.38 -34.04
C SER A 435 28.60 12.49 -33.28
N LYS A 436 29.16 11.37 -32.82
CA LYS A 436 30.53 11.31 -32.27
C LYS A 436 31.61 11.27 -33.36
N SER A 437 31.22 11.32 -34.64
CA SER A 437 32.16 11.27 -35.75
C SER A 437 32.85 12.61 -35.98
N SER A 438 34.18 12.59 -36.03
CA SER A 438 35.01 13.73 -36.45
C SER A 438 35.05 13.92 -37.97
N THR A 439 34.45 13.01 -38.74
CA THR A 439 34.42 13.02 -40.20
C THR A 439 33.00 12.79 -40.72
N GLY A 440 32.63 13.41 -41.85
CA GLY A 440 31.30 13.27 -42.45
C GLY A 440 30.74 14.60 -42.98
N LEU A 441 29.53 14.55 -43.55
CA LEU A 441 28.82 15.74 -44.07
C LEU A 441 28.40 16.71 -42.97
N TYR A 442 28.20 16.21 -41.74
CA TYR A 442 27.87 17.00 -40.57
C TYR A 442 28.65 16.51 -39.34
N PRO A 443 29.96 16.85 -39.24
CA PRO A 443 30.82 16.41 -38.15
C PRO A 443 30.38 16.91 -36.78
N GLN A 444 30.79 16.21 -35.71
CA GLN A 444 30.48 16.56 -34.32
C GLN A 444 30.72 18.04 -34.01
N ALA A 445 31.90 18.56 -34.36
CA ALA A 445 32.29 19.93 -34.08
C ALA A 445 31.39 20.97 -34.78
N THR A 446 30.90 20.66 -35.98
CA THR A 446 29.95 21.50 -36.71
C THR A 446 28.59 21.48 -36.01
N CYS A 447 28.10 20.29 -35.66
CA CYS A 447 26.82 20.12 -34.97
C CYS A 447 26.76 20.81 -33.60
N GLU A 448 27.78 20.61 -32.77
CA GLU A 448 27.86 21.20 -31.43
C GLU A 448 27.95 22.72 -31.50
N LYS A 449 28.71 23.25 -32.47
CA LYS A 449 28.82 24.69 -32.70
C LYS A 449 27.51 25.30 -33.16
N GLU A 450 26.81 24.69 -34.10
CA GLU A 450 25.53 25.20 -34.59
C GLU A 450 24.44 25.13 -33.51
N LYS A 451 24.43 24.08 -32.68
CA LYS A 451 23.55 24.02 -31.49
C LYS A 451 23.89 25.09 -30.46
N LEU A 452 25.17 25.35 -30.20
CA LEU A 452 25.60 26.39 -29.27
C LEU A 452 25.20 27.79 -29.75
N CYS A 453 25.21 28.02 -31.07
CA CYS A 453 24.92 29.31 -31.69
C CYS A 453 23.47 29.47 -32.17
N HIS A 454 22.56 28.60 -31.75
CA HIS A 454 21.14 28.78 -32.00
C HIS A 454 20.56 29.95 -31.19
N ASP A 455 20.93 30.03 -29.92
CA ASP A 455 20.62 31.14 -29.05
C ASP A 455 21.86 32.03 -28.90
N LEU A 456 21.79 33.20 -29.54
CA LEU A 456 22.87 34.17 -29.57
C LEU A 456 22.86 35.08 -28.33
N SER A 457 21.85 34.97 -27.46
CA SER A 457 21.77 35.73 -26.20
C SER A 457 23.02 35.45 -25.35
N ASP A 458 23.71 36.51 -24.94
CA ASP A 458 24.93 36.45 -24.12
C ASP A 458 26.14 35.73 -24.76
N LYS A 459 26.14 35.50 -26.08
CA LYS A 459 27.28 34.90 -26.80
C LYS A 459 28.19 35.97 -27.40
N THR A 460 29.49 35.84 -27.21
CA THR A 460 30.52 36.72 -27.82
C THR A 460 30.84 36.35 -29.28
N GLU A 461 31.53 37.22 -30.03
CA GLU A 461 32.00 36.95 -31.41
C GLU A 461 32.94 35.73 -31.46
N ILE A 462 33.67 35.46 -30.37
CA ILE A 462 34.57 34.31 -30.24
C ILE A 462 33.78 33.00 -30.11
N GLN A 463 32.66 33.01 -29.37
CA GLN A 463 31.83 31.83 -29.16
C GLN A 463 30.95 31.53 -30.39
N CYS A 464 30.40 32.58 -31.01
CA CYS A 464 29.55 32.48 -32.18
C CYS A 464 29.88 33.63 -33.15
N PRO A 465 30.52 33.33 -34.31
CA PRO A 465 30.84 34.35 -35.32
C PRO A 465 29.60 35.11 -35.77
N CYS A 466 29.76 36.40 -36.08
CA CYS A 466 28.67 37.21 -36.63
C CYS A 466 28.21 36.67 -37.98
N ILE A 467 26.89 36.56 -38.17
CA ILE A 467 26.25 36.21 -39.44
C ILE A 467 25.48 37.43 -39.98
N ASP A 468 25.12 37.40 -41.27
CA ASP A 468 24.33 38.48 -41.85
C ASP A 468 22.95 38.55 -41.17
N GLY A 469 22.58 39.72 -40.67
CA GLY A 469 21.35 39.93 -39.90
C GLY A 469 21.48 39.74 -38.39
N ASP A 470 22.70 39.54 -37.87
CA ASP A 470 22.94 39.42 -36.43
C ASP A 470 22.76 40.76 -35.69
N GLU A 471 21.79 40.78 -34.78
CA GLU A 471 21.41 41.98 -34.01
C GLU A 471 22.31 42.23 -32.78
N ARG A 472 23.28 41.34 -32.50
CA ARG A 472 24.21 41.55 -31.38
C ARG A 472 25.00 42.82 -31.62
N ALA A 473 25.11 43.62 -30.57
CA ALA A 473 25.75 44.93 -30.59
C ALA A 473 27.09 44.91 -31.33
N PHE A 474 27.99 43.98 -31.02
CA PHE A 474 29.32 43.86 -31.64
C PHE A 474 29.33 43.28 -33.07
N CYS A 475 28.21 42.78 -33.58
CA CYS A 475 28.06 42.31 -34.95
C CYS A 475 27.52 43.38 -35.90
N ILE A 476 26.88 44.42 -35.38
CA ILE A 476 26.35 45.53 -36.17
C ILE A 476 27.46 46.54 -36.46
N THR A 477 27.49 47.10 -37.68
CA THR A 477 28.47 48.14 -38.04
C THR A 477 28.07 49.49 -37.47
N CYS A 478 29.00 50.19 -36.82
CA CYS A 478 28.77 51.54 -36.29
C CYS A 478 28.50 52.54 -37.41
N THR A 479 27.47 53.36 -37.25
CA THR A 479 27.17 54.49 -38.17
C THR A 479 27.48 55.85 -37.56
N ALA A 480 27.66 55.91 -36.24
CA ALA A 480 28.14 57.06 -35.49
C ALA A 480 28.73 56.58 -34.15
N LYS A 481 29.28 57.50 -33.35
CA LYS A 481 29.75 57.19 -32.01
C LYS A 481 28.62 56.60 -31.17
N ASP A 482 28.91 55.45 -30.54
CA ASP A 482 27.98 54.68 -29.71
C ASP A 482 26.63 54.36 -30.37
N THR A 483 26.58 54.33 -31.71
CA THR A 483 25.34 54.12 -32.48
C THR A 483 25.52 52.94 -33.46
N PRO A 484 24.72 51.86 -33.34
CA PRO A 484 23.58 51.71 -32.41
C PRO A 484 23.97 51.40 -30.96
N SER A 485 25.23 51.10 -30.68
CA SER A 485 25.75 50.87 -29.32
C SER A 485 27.24 51.20 -29.25
N SER A 486 27.81 51.26 -28.05
CA SER A 486 29.27 51.43 -27.85
C SER A 486 30.09 50.21 -28.29
N GLU A 487 29.46 49.06 -28.46
CA GLU A 487 30.13 47.79 -28.78
C GLU A 487 30.17 47.48 -30.28
N CYS A 488 29.44 48.24 -31.12
CA CYS A 488 29.35 48.03 -32.58
C CYS A 488 30.69 47.90 -33.31
N LYS A 489 30.73 47.15 -34.41
CA LYS A 489 31.94 46.92 -35.21
C LYS A 489 32.24 48.14 -36.07
N CYS A 490 33.50 48.56 -36.14
CA CYS A 490 33.86 49.64 -37.06
C CYS A 490 33.76 49.19 -38.52
N PRO A 491 33.38 50.08 -39.46
CA PRO A 491 33.36 49.79 -40.89
C PRO A 491 34.72 49.25 -41.37
N LYS A 492 34.69 48.37 -42.39
CA LYS A 492 35.91 47.76 -42.95
C LYS A 492 36.69 48.75 -43.82
N ASP A 493 35.97 49.65 -44.48
CA ASP A 493 36.46 50.60 -45.47
C ASP A 493 36.16 52.04 -45.02
N ASP A 494 36.86 53.03 -45.60
CA ASP A 494 36.73 54.44 -45.22
C ASP A 494 35.58 55.17 -45.94
N GLU A 495 34.63 54.43 -46.50
CA GLU A 495 33.49 54.97 -47.25
C GLU A 495 32.32 55.33 -46.31
N GLY A 496 31.95 56.61 -46.26
CA GLY A 496 30.80 57.13 -45.50
C GLY A 496 31.15 58.26 -44.51
N ASP A 497 30.13 58.85 -43.89
CA ASP A 497 30.27 59.99 -42.94
C ASP A 497 30.95 59.62 -41.61
N TYR A 498 31.04 58.32 -41.32
CA TYR A 498 31.69 57.75 -40.14
C TYR A 498 32.72 56.70 -40.54
N SER A 499 33.89 57.18 -40.98
CA SER A 499 34.99 56.33 -41.46
C SER A 499 35.54 55.39 -40.38
N LYS A 500 36.25 54.34 -40.80
CA LYS A 500 36.92 53.39 -39.90
C LYS A 500 37.89 54.08 -38.95
N GLU A 501 38.63 55.06 -39.42
CA GLU A 501 39.58 55.85 -38.62
C GLU A 501 38.88 56.66 -37.54
N LYS A 502 37.77 57.30 -37.91
CA LYS A 502 36.92 58.06 -36.97
C LYS A 502 36.29 57.12 -35.94
N CYS A 503 35.75 55.99 -36.37
CA CYS A 503 35.20 54.96 -35.48
C CYS A 503 36.23 54.41 -34.50
N LYS A 504 37.46 54.13 -34.96
CA LYS A 504 38.54 53.65 -34.10
C LYS A 504 39.01 54.70 -33.09
N ALA A 505 38.99 55.98 -33.46
CA ALA A 505 39.33 57.08 -32.57
C ALA A 505 38.24 57.33 -31.51
N ASP A 506 36.98 57.16 -31.88
CA ASP A 506 35.82 57.36 -31.01
C ASP A 506 35.55 56.18 -30.07
N LYS A 507 36.00 54.97 -30.43
CA LYS A 507 35.97 53.82 -29.51
C LYS A 507 36.94 54.05 -28.34
N PRO A 508 36.49 53.93 -27.08
CA PRO A 508 37.39 54.06 -25.94
C PRO A 508 38.52 53.02 -26.04
N SER A 509 39.77 53.48 -26.04
CA SER A 509 40.94 52.61 -25.93
C SER A 509 40.90 51.96 -24.54
N PHE A 510 40.27 50.80 -24.41
CA PHE A 510 40.25 50.06 -23.15
C PHE A 510 41.64 49.50 -22.74
N ASP A 511 42.66 49.67 -23.59
CA ASP A 511 44.04 49.32 -23.29
C ASP A 511 44.89 50.55 -22.95
N LYS A 512 44.68 51.13 -21.76
CA LYS A 512 45.68 51.82 -20.91
C LYS A 512 45.01 52.53 -19.73
N GLU A 513 44.89 51.82 -18.61
CA GLU A 513 45.15 52.29 -17.22
C GLU A 513 44.53 51.30 -16.22
N SER A 514 45.29 50.25 -15.85
CA SER A 514 45.09 49.56 -14.57
C SER A 514 46.43 49.07 -13.99
N THR A 515 47.30 50.00 -13.63
CA THR A 515 48.37 49.75 -12.65
C THR A 515 48.45 50.95 -11.72
N GLY A 516 47.62 50.93 -10.67
CA GLY A 516 47.59 51.91 -9.60
C GLY A 516 47.34 51.24 -8.26
N SER A 517 48.43 51.00 -7.53
CA SER A 517 48.50 50.45 -6.19
C SER A 517 47.83 51.36 -5.15
N VAL A 518 46.88 50.82 -4.36
CA VAL A 518 46.54 51.34 -3.03
C VAL A 518 46.40 50.17 -2.05
N ARG A 519 47.36 50.07 -1.13
CA ARG A 519 47.28 49.30 0.13
C ARG A 519 46.80 50.25 1.23
N VAL A 520 45.74 49.92 1.97
CA VAL A 520 45.41 50.41 3.34
C VAL A 520 44.41 49.39 3.94
N THR A 521 44.84 48.38 4.71
CA THR A 521 44.84 48.24 6.19
C THR A 521 43.50 48.28 6.93
N LEU A 522 43.29 47.24 7.76
CA LEU A 522 42.53 47.12 9.03
C LEU A 522 41.04 47.52 9.01
N GLY A 523 40.12 46.90 9.75
CA GLY A 523 40.19 45.98 10.88
C GLY A 523 38.77 45.83 11.46
N MET A 524 38.60 44.86 12.36
CA MET A 524 37.38 44.47 13.09
C MET A 524 36.41 45.61 13.48
N ILE A 525 35.12 45.27 13.63
CA ILE A 525 34.37 45.37 14.91
C ILE A 525 32.99 44.73 14.78
N ALA A 526 32.63 44.01 15.83
CA ALA A 526 31.32 43.42 16.11
C ALA A 526 30.33 44.45 16.70
N ALA A 527 29.04 44.30 16.40
CA ALA A 527 27.89 44.64 17.26
C ALA A 527 26.64 44.10 16.53
N ALA A 528 25.85 43.16 17.07
CA ALA A 528 24.95 43.30 18.20
C ALA A 528 23.91 44.42 18.00
N VAL A 529 22.65 44.05 18.33
CA VAL A 529 21.56 44.90 18.82
C VAL A 529 20.38 45.17 17.86
N VAL A 530 19.30 44.41 18.12
CA VAL A 530 17.92 44.86 18.44
C VAL A 530 17.06 45.55 17.36
N PHE A 531 15.89 44.91 17.16
CA PHE A 531 14.55 45.43 16.83
C PHE A 531 14.34 46.96 16.94
N PRO A 532 13.45 47.56 16.13
CA PRO A 532 12.09 47.74 16.65
C PRO A 532 10.95 47.57 15.64
N ALA A 533 9.81 47.22 16.23
CA ALA A 533 8.47 47.23 15.68
C ALA A 533 7.90 48.67 15.52
N LEU A 534 6.67 48.70 14.97
CA LEU A 534 5.65 49.76 14.97
C LEU A 534 5.72 50.85 13.89
N VAL A 535 4.71 50.84 13.00
CA VAL A 535 3.67 51.89 12.77
C VAL A 535 2.50 51.16 12.05
N LEU A 536 1.31 50.84 12.60
CA LEU A 536 0.14 51.61 13.10
C LEU A 536 -0.66 52.45 12.07
N LEU A 537 -1.99 52.22 12.10
CA LEU A 537 -3.13 53.05 11.65
C LEU A 537 -3.48 52.94 10.14
N VAL A 538 -4.73 52.65 9.74
CA VAL A 538 -6.05 53.12 10.22
C VAL A 538 -7.07 51.99 10.33
#